data_AF-A0A126T4B6-F1
#
_entry.id   AF-A0A126T4B6-F1
#
_cell.length_a   1.000
_cell.length_b   1.000
_cell.length_c   1.000
_cell.angle_alpha   90.00
_cell.angle_beta   90.00
_cell.angle_gamma   90.00
#
_symmetry.space_group_name_H-M   'P 1'
#
loop_
_entity.id
_entity.type
_entity.pdbx_description
1 polymer ?
#
loop_
_entity_poly.entity_id
_entity_poly.type
_entity_poly.pdbx_seq_one_letter_code
_entity_poly.pdbx_strand_id
1 'polypeptide(L)'
;MLEDGQCQLERKSDLALSSYTKHELLGFIGSGVVILGGQESITVTATVENNQRLESDLSAYSEKMQQEANYKYSYVKRADDLLGENVNRVRLPKVIKLVADENNDPHPPSPFTVRLWWKNWIKADRSIITLIENKRGPKNKRRIVKECQPALKIFH
;
A
#
# COMPACT_ATOMS: atom_id res chain seq x y z
N MET A 1 25.34 -18.55 6.37
CA MET A 1 25.14 -18.75 7.81
C MET A 1 26.50 -19.00 8.43
N LEU A 2 26.87 -18.25 9.47
CA LEU A 2 28.08 -18.55 10.25
C LEU A 2 27.79 -19.78 11.13
N GLU A 3 28.81 -20.60 11.35
CA GLU A 3 28.72 -21.97 11.86
C GLU A 3 28.13 -22.08 13.29
N ASP A 4 27.99 -20.95 14.01
CA ASP A 4 27.58 -20.91 15.42
C ASP A 4 26.16 -20.34 15.69
N GLY A 5 25.29 -20.28 14.68
CA GLY A 5 23.93 -19.76 14.86
C GLY A 5 23.86 -18.25 15.14
N GLN A 6 24.98 -17.56 14.92
CA GLN A 6 25.12 -16.10 14.95
C GLN A 6 24.75 -15.51 13.58
N CYS A 7 24.05 -14.38 13.62
CA CYS A 7 23.66 -13.61 12.46
C CYS A 7 24.42 -12.27 12.48
N GLN A 8 25.08 -11.94 11.38
CA GLN A 8 25.72 -10.63 11.21
C GLN A 8 24.79 -9.70 10.42
N LEU A 9 24.62 -8.49 10.95
CA LEU A 9 23.89 -7.41 10.32
C LEU A 9 24.82 -6.24 10.07
N GLU A 10 24.66 -5.57 8.94
CA GLU A 10 25.35 -4.33 8.62
C GLU A 10 24.41 -3.14 8.83
N ARG A 11 24.87 -2.14 9.59
CA ARG A 11 24.11 -0.90 9.79
C ARG A 11 24.21 -0.01 8.56
N LYS A 12 23.06 0.43 8.04
CA LYS A 12 22.99 1.27 6.83
C LYS A 12 23.69 2.63 6.96
N SER A 13 23.76 3.19 8.18
CA SER A 13 24.29 4.54 8.42
C SER A 13 25.81 4.63 8.35
N ASP A 14 26.51 3.62 8.84
CA ASP A 14 27.96 3.64 9.06
C ASP A 14 28.66 2.34 8.63
N LEU A 15 27.92 1.44 7.97
CA LEU A 15 28.38 0.13 7.50
C LEU A 15 29.00 -0.73 8.60
N ALA A 16 28.68 -0.42 9.87
CA ALA A 16 29.21 -1.15 11.00
C ALA A 16 28.51 -2.51 11.11
N LEU A 17 29.30 -3.57 11.22
CA LEU A 17 28.82 -4.92 11.45
C LEU A 17 28.46 -5.12 12.93
N SER A 18 27.32 -5.76 13.18
CA SER A 18 26.85 -6.18 14.49
C SER A 18 26.50 -7.66 14.45
N SER A 19 26.84 -8.40 15.50
CA SER A 19 26.52 -9.84 15.61
C SER A 19 25.48 -10.07 16.69
N TYR A 20 24.47 -10.86 16.36
CA TYR A 20 23.38 -11.22 17.27
C TYR A 20 23.01 -12.68 17.11
N THR A 21 22.51 -13.28 18.18
CA THR A 21 21.82 -14.57 18.09
C THR A 21 20.48 -14.43 17.38
N LYS A 22 19.97 -15.55 16.85
CA LYS A 22 18.60 -15.61 16.32
C LYS A 22 17.55 -15.12 17.32
N HIS A 23 17.69 -15.46 18.61
CA HIS A 23 16.72 -15.08 19.64
C HIS A 23 16.70 -13.57 19.89
N GLU A 24 17.87 -12.94 19.95
CA GLU A 24 18.00 -11.49 20.11
C GLU A 24 17.43 -10.75 18.90
N LEU A 25 17.73 -11.22 17.68
CA LEU A 25 17.16 -10.63 16.46
C LEU A 25 15.64 -10.70 16.43
N LEU A 26 15.05 -11.85 16.78
CA LEU A 26 13.60 -11.99 16.84
C LEU A 26 12.99 -11.04 17.88
N GLY A 27 13.65 -10.83 19.03
CA GLY A 27 13.24 -9.85 20.03
C GLY A 27 13.27 -8.41 19.50
N PHE A 28 14.34 -8.02 18.80
CA PHE A 28 14.46 -6.68 18.23
C PHE A 28 13.51 -6.42 17.07
N ILE A 29 13.22 -7.44 16.26
CA ILE A 29 12.21 -7.35 15.19
C ILE A 29 10.81 -7.23 15.79
N GLY A 30 10.46 -8.07 16.77
CA GLY A 30 9.14 -8.06 17.41
C GLY A 30 8.83 -6.77 18.17
N SER A 31 9.86 -6.06 18.64
CA SER A 31 9.73 -4.77 19.33
C SER A 31 9.86 -3.55 18.41
N GLY A 32 10.15 -3.74 17.12
CA GLY A 32 10.35 -2.66 16.15
C GLY A 32 11.66 -1.87 16.32
N VAL A 33 12.62 -2.41 17.09
CA VAL A 33 13.94 -1.78 17.34
C VAL A 33 14.89 -1.95 16.16
N VAL A 34 14.69 -2.99 15.34
CA VAL A 34 15.50 -3.27 14.15
C VAL A 34 14.62 -3.36 12.91
N ILE A 35 14.99 -2.60 11.87
CA ILE A 35 14.38 -2.64 10.54
C ILE A 35 15.41 -3.19 9.56
N LEU A 36 15.14 -4.35 8.97
CA LEU A 36 16.03 -4.98 7.99
C LEU A 36 15.80 -4.38 6.60
N GLY A 37 16.85 -3.86 5.98
CA GLY A 37 16.81 -3.34 4.62
C GLY A 37 17.19 -4.41 3.59
N GLY A 38 16.26 -4.78 2.73
CA GLY A 38 16.49 -5.71 1.61
C GLY A 38 15.21 -5.97 0.83
N GLN A 39 15.31 -6.02 -0.51
CA GLN A 39 14.25 -6.58 -1.35
C GLN A 39 14.23 -8.08 -1.14
N GLU A 40 13.40 -8.53 -0.20
CA GLU A 40 12.68 -9.81 -0.19
C GLU A 40 12.10 -9.95 1.21
N SER A 41 10.77 -10.00 1.27
CA SER A 41 9.98 -10.16 2.49
C SER A 41 10.39 -11.41 3.26
N ILE A 42 11.21 -11.24 4.30
CA ILE A 42 11.41 -12.27 5.33
C ILE A 42 10.11 -12.35 6.13
N THR A 43 9.25 -13.28 5.75
CA THR A 43 8.04 -13.61 6.48
C THR A 43 8.46 -14.40 7.73
N VAL A 44 8.70 -13.69 8.84
CA VAL A 44 8.80 -14.34 10.15
C VAL A 44 7.37 -14.66 10.60
N THR A 45 6.94 -15.90 10.36
CA THR A 45 5.75 -16.47 10.97
C THR A 45 6.00 -16.65 12.47
N ALA A 46 5.65 -15.64 13.25
CA ALA A 46 5.42 -15.81 14.68
C ALA A 46 4.22 -14.98 15.11
N THR A 47 3.26 -15.69 15.72
CA THR A 47 2.04 -15.23 16.39
C THR A 47 0.87 -14.81 15.51
N VAL A 48 -0.01 -15.80 15.34
CA VAL A 48 -1.44 -15.69 15.14
C VAL A 48 -1.99 -14.66 16.14
N GLU A 49 -2.33 -13.45 15.67
CA GLU A 49 -3.44 -12.61 16.19
C GLU A 49 -3.54 -11.22 15.53
N ASN A 50 -2.62 -10.81 14.66
CA ASN A 50 -2.79 -9.56 13.90
C ASN A 50 -3.08 -9.84 12.42
N ASN A 51 -4.37 -9.90 12.06
CA ASN A 51 -4.87 -9.78 10.68
C ASN A 51 -4.66 -8.34 10.13
N GLN A 52 -3.58 -7.66 10.50
CA GLN A 52 -3.14 -6.49 9.78
C GLN A 52 -2.39 -7.01 8.55
N ARG A 53 -3.14 -7.13 7.45
CA ARG A 53 -2.56 -7.25 6.11
C ARG A 53 -1.46 -6.21 6.03
N LEU A 54 -0.18 -6.64 6.01
CA LEU A 54 0.93 -5.77 5.68
C LEU A 54 0.55 -5.05 4.38
N GLU A 55 0.35 -3.72 4.46
CA GLU A 55 0.09 -2.89 3.29
C GLU A 55 1.20 -3.18 2.27
N SER A 56 0.81 -3.67 1.09
CA SER A 56 1.77 -4.11 0.08
C SER A 56 2.54 -2.90 -0.45
N ASP A 57 3.84 -2.84 -0.25
CA ASP A 57 4.67 -1.73 -0.73
C ASP A 57 4.48 -1.50 -2.25
N LEU A 58 4.65 -0.25 -2.70
CA LEU A 58 4.48 0.12 -4.11
C LEU A 58 5.40 -0.72 -5.02
N SER A 59 6.57 -1.12 -4.52
CA SER A 59 7.52 -1.99 -5.21
C SER A 59 6.97 -3.37 -5.58
N ALA A 60 5.91 -3.83 -4.92
CA ALA A 60 5.26 -5.11 -5.21
C ALA A 60 4.39 -5.08 -6.49
N TYR A 61 4.16 -3.90 -7.07
CA TYR A 61 3.35 -3.74 -8.28
C TYR A 61 4.22 -3.66 -9.54
N SER A 62 3.64 -3.97 -10.71
CA SER A 62 4.35 -3.81 -11.99
C SER A 62 4.81 -2.37 -12.20
N GLU A 63 5.93 -2.17 -12.90
CA GLU A 63 6.50 -0.84 -13.16
C GLU A 63 5.48 0.13 -13.73
N LYS A 64 4.63 -0.32 -14.65
CA LYS A 64 3.53 0.48 -15.21
C LYS A 64 2.58 1.01 -14.13
N MET A 65 2.21 0.17 -13.16
CA MET A 65 1.32 0.54 -12.06
C MET A 65 2.02 1.47 -11.08
N GLN A 66 3.33 1.28 -10.85
CA GLN A 66 4.14 2.20 -10.05
C GLN A 66 4.22 3.59 -10.69
N GLN A 67 4.51 3.65 -11.99
CA GLN A 67 4.53 4.89 -12.76
C GLN A 67 3.17 5.60 -12.72
N GLU A 68 2.07 4.87 -12.88
CA GLU A 68 0.72 5.42 -12.80
C GLU A 68 0.39 5.97 -11.39
N ALA A 69 0.78 5.24 -10.34
CA ALA A 69 0.61 5.70 -8.96
C ALA A 69 1.42 6.96 -8.69
N ASN A 70 2.68 7.00 -9.12
CA ASN A 70 3.57 8.16 -8.98
C ASN A 70 3.05 9.37 -9.76
N TYR A 71 2.54 9.15 -10.98
CA TYR A 71 1.87 10.17 -11.77
C TYR A 71 0.71 10.81 -10.99
N LYS A 72 -0.23 9.98 -10.50
CA LYS A 72 -1.36 10.47 -9.69
C LYS A 72 -0.92 11.14 -8.40
N TYR A 73 0.11 10.58 -7.76
CA TYR A 73 0.64 11.06 -6.49
C TYR A 73 1.18 12.48 -6.62
N SER A 74 1.89 12.81 -7.71
CA SER A 74 2.40 14.17 -7.95
C SER A 74 1.30 15.24 -7.86
N TYR A 75 0.15 15.00 -8.48
CA TYR A 75 -0.99 15.90 -8.47
C TYR A 75 -1.71 15.94 -7.11
N VAL A 76 -1.96 14.77 -6.52
CA VAL A 76 -2.68 14.65 -5.25
C VAL A 76 -1.88 15.25 -4.10
N LYS A 77 -0.57 14.98 -4.05
CA LYS A 77 0.34 15.51 -3.03
C LYS A 77 0.44 17.02 -3.13
N ARG A 78 0.61 17.58 -4.34
CA ARG A 78 0.66 19.04 -4.52
C ARG A 78 -0.66 19.72 -4.14
N ALA A 79 -1.80 19.08 -4.43
CA ALA A 79 -3.10 19.57 -4.01
C ALA A 79 -3.25 19.59 -2.49
N ASP A 80 -2.78 18.55 -1.80
CA ASP A 80 -2.76 18.47 -0.34
C ASP A 80 -1.84 19.54 0.26
N ASP A 81 -0.63 19.71 -0.29
CA ASP A 81 0.35 20.68 0.21
C ASP A 81 -0.13 22.13 0.08
N LEU A 82 -0.85 22.48 -0.99
CA LEU A 82 -1.28 23.86 -1.26
C LEU A 82 -2.68 24.20 -0.75
N LEU A 83 -3.56 23.20 -0.65
CA LEU A 83 -4.98 23.41 -0.32
C LEU A 83 -5.39 22.74 1.00
N GLY A 84 -4.58 21.81 1.52
CA GLY A 84 -4.88 21.03 2.71
C GLY A 84 -6.20 20.28 2.59
N GLU A 85 -6.99 20.30 3.66
CA GLU A 85 -8.33 19.69 3.70
C GLU A 85 -9.35 20.36 2.78
N ASN A 86 -9.05 21.55 2.26
CA ASN A 86 -9.95 22.38 1.46
C ASN A 86 -9.73 22.23 -0.05
N VAL A 87 -9.56 21.00 -0.54
CA VAL A 87 -9.49 20.71 -1.99
C VAL A 87 -10.83 21.03 -2.66
N ASN A 88 -10.90 22.23 -3.24
CA ASN A 88 -12.10 22.77 -3.89
C ASN A 88 -11.94 22.90 -5.41
N ARG A 89 -13.07 22.88 -6.13
CA ARG A 89 -13.11 22.90 -7.60
C ARG A 89 -12.55 24.18 -8.22
N VAL A 90 -12.46 25.27 -7.45
CA VAL A 90 -12.04 26.59 -7.95
C VAL A 90 -10.51 26.71 -7.94
N ARG A 91 -9.85 26.18 -6.91
CA ARG A 91 -8.39 26.28 -6.72
C ARG A 91 -7.62 25.13 -7.36
N LEU A 92 -8.24 23.95 -7.46
CA LEU A 92 -7.62 22.76 -8.02
C LEU A 92 -7.12 22.93 -9.48
N PRO A 93 -7.81 23.64 -10.40
CA PRO A 93 -7.27 23.92 -11.74
C PRO A 93 -5.92 24.64 -11.73
N LYS A 94 -5.69 25.55 -10.76
CA LYS A 94 -4.41 26.26 -10.63
C LYS A 94 -3.29 25.32 -10.20
N VAL A 95 -3.59 24.42 -9.26
CA VAL A 95 -2.63 23.40 -8.82
C VAL A 95 -2.29 22.44 -9.97
N ILE A 96 -3.30 21.97 -10.71
CA ILE A 96 -3.10 21.07 -11.85
C ILE A 96 -2.20 21.72 -12.89
N LYS A 97 -2.48 22.97 -13.25
CA LYS A 97 -1.64 23.70 -14.21
C LYS A 97 -0.20 23.79 -13.72
N LEU A 98 0.01 24.14 -12.45
CA LEU A 98 1.34 24.26 -11.86
C LEU A 98 2.11 22.92 -11.90
N VAL A 99 1.47 21.81 -11.54
CA VAL A 99 2.10 20.47 -11.62
C VAL A 99 2.37 20.06 -13.06
N ALA A 100 1.45 20.36 -13.99
CA ALA A 100 1.62 20.04 -15.40
C ALA A 100 2.80 20.81 -16.00
N ASP A 101 2.94 22.10 -15.66
CA ASP A 101 4.05 22.95 -16.08
C ASP A 101 5.38 22.45 -15.46
N GLU A 102 5.40 22.09 -14.17
CA GLU A 102 6.59 21.54 -13.47
C GLU A 102 7.05 20.21 -14.09
N ASN A 103 6.12 19.34 -14.48
CA ASN A 103 6.42 18.00 -15.00
C ASN A 103 6.46 17.92 -16.53
N ASN A 104 6.25 19.03 -17.24
CA ASN A 104 6.03 19.06 -18.69
C ASN A 104 4.98 18.03 -19.15
N ASP A 105 3.88 17.88 -18.40
CA ASP A 105 2.82 16.91 -18.70
C ASP A 105 1.93 17.43 -19.83
N PRO A 106 1.94 16.81 -21.03
CA PRO A 106 1.10 17.24 -22.14
C PRO A 106 -0.39 16.92 -21.94
N HIS A 107 -0.74 16.03 -21.01
CA HIS A 107 -2.11 15.54 -20.81
C HIS A 107 -2.51 15.54 -19.32
N PRO A 108 -2.59 16.72 -18.69
CA PRO A 108 -2.93 16.80 -17.28
C PRO A 108 -4.35 16.30 -17.00
N PRO A 109 -4.58 15.73 -15.80
CA PRO A 109 -5.88 15.20 -15.41
C PRO A 109 -6.90 16.31 -15.16
N SER A 110 -8.19 15.99 -15.31
CA SER A 110 -9.24 16.96 -14.99
C SER A 110 -9.31 17.28 -13.49
N PRO A 111 -9.78 18.48 -13.09
CA PRO A 111 -10.01 18.82 -11.68
C PRO A 111 -10.93 17.83 -10.96
N PHE A 112 -11.94 17.29 -11.65
CA PHE A 112 -12.81 16.28 -11.07
C PHE A 112 -12.04 14.99 -10.75
N THR A 113 -11.18 14.55 -11.66
CA THR A 113 -10.35 13.35 -11.53
C THR A 113 -9.40 13.45 -10.35
N VAL A 114 -8.62 14.54 -10.25
CA VAL A 114 -7.68 14.74 -9.14
C VAL A 114 -8.40 14.81 -7.79
N ARG A 115 -9.56 15.47 -7.74
CA ARG A 115 -10.37 15.52 -6.52
C ARG A 115 -10.84 14.13 -6.08
N LEU A 116 -11.18 13.26 -7.03
CA LEU A 116 -11.58 11.88 -6.73
C LEU A 116 -10.41 11.08 -6.16
N TRP A 117 -9.23 11.19 -6.77
CA TRP A 117 -8.01 10.56 -6.27
C TRP A 117 -7.66 11.05 -4.86
N TRP A 118 -7.62 12.36 -4.64
CA TRP A 118 -7.35 12.95 -3.34
C TRP A 118 -8.33 12.46 -2.26
N LYS A 119 -9.63 12.42 -2.56
CA LYS A 119 -10.63 11.92 -1.61
C LYS A 119 -10.39 10.45 -1.22
N ASN A 120 -10.04 9.60 -2.19
CA ASN A 120 -9.76 8.19 -1.92
C ASN A 120 -8.45 8.02 -1.13
N TRP A 121 -7.43 8.80 -1.48
CA TRP A 121 -6.13 8.82 -0.83
C TRP A 121 -6.24 9.25 0.64
N ILE A 122 -6.96 10.32 0.95
CA ILE A 122 -7.24 10.74 2.33
C ILE A 122 -8.01 9.68 3.11
N LYS A 123 -9.04 9.06 2.50
CA LYS A 123 -9.82 7.99 3.15
C LYS A 123 -8.95 6.77 3.52
N ALA A 124 -7.88 6.54 2.78
CA ALA A 124 -6.93 5.47 3.01
C ALA A 124 -5.65 5.96 3.71
N ASP A 125 -5.80 6.97 4.57
CA ASP A 125 -4.72 7.54 5.37
C ASP A 125 -3.46 7.88 4.56
N ARG A 126 -3.67 8.49 3.39
CA ARG A 126 -2.62 8.93 2.48
C ARG A 126 -1.72 7.80 1.93
N SER A 127 -2.23 6.56 1.87
CA SER A 127 -1.53 5.43 1.25
C SER A 127 -1.45 5.57 -0.28
N ILE A 128 -0.23 5.63 -0.83
CA ILE A 128 0.03 5.76 -2.29
C ILE A 128 -0.55 4.59 -3.10
N ILE A 129 -0.66 3.41 -2.49
CA ILE A 129 -1.20 2.19 -3.11
C ILE A 129 -2.65 2.40 -3.55
N THR A 130 -3.38 3.30 -2.91
CA THR A 130 -4.79 3.59 -3.26
C THR A 130 -4.96 4.38 -4.56
N LEU A 131 -3.87 4.93 -5.08
CA LEU A 131 -3.84 5.60 -6.38
C LEU A 131 -3.69 4.61 -7.54
N ILE A 132 -3.33 3.36 -7.26
CA ILE A 132 -3.33 2.28 -8.23
C ILE A 132 -4.78 1.93 -8.60
N GLU A 133 -5.09 1.83 -9.89
CA GLU A 133 -6.39 1.32 -10.33
C GLU A 133 -6.52 -0.17 -10.01
N ASN A 134 -6.99 -0.47 -8.80
CA ASN A 134 -7.48 -1.80 -8.51
C ASN A 134 -8.81 -1.97 -9.24
N LYS A 135 -8.80 -2.76 -10.32
CA LYS A 135 -10.01 -3.22 -11.00
C LYS A 135 -11.01 -3.63 -9.93
N ARG A 136 -12.07 -2.84 -9.75
CA ARG A 136 -13.14 -3.19 -8.82
C ARG A 136 -13.59 -4.58 -9.22
N GLY A 137 -13.45 -5.55 -8.31
CA GLY A 137 -13.95 -6.90 -8.53
C GLY A 137 -15.41 -6.83 -9.00
N PRO A 138 -15.87 -7.78 -9.82
CA PRO A 138 -17.20 -7.74 -10.39
C PRO A 138 -18.23 -7.46 -9.29
N LYS A 139 -19.00 -6.38 -9.43
CA LYS A 139 -20.09 -6.03 -8.51
C LYS A 139 -21.00 -7.24 -8.38
N ASN A 140 -21.02 -7.86 -7.19
CA ASN A 140 -21.95 -8.88 -6.71
C ASN A 140 -22.99 -9.39 -7.73
N LYS A 141 -22.75 -10.58 -8.29
CA LYS A 141 -23.85 -11.50 -8.61
C LYS A 141 -23.89 -12.60 -7.55
N ARG A 142 -24.28 -12.27 -6.31
CA ARG A 142 -24.71 -13.31 -5.36
C ARG A 142 -26.09 -13.80 -5.80
N ARG A 143 -26.14 -14.76 -6.71
CA ARG A 143 -27.34 -15.56 -6.92
C ARG A 143 -27.33 -16.62 -5.83
N ILE A 144 -28.09 -16.40 -4.76
CA ILE A 144 -28.34 -17.45 -3.77
C ILE A 144 -29.09 -18.55 -4.52
N VAL A 145 -28.41 -19.66 -4.82
CA VAL A 145 -29.08 -20.89 -5.26
C VAL A 145 -29.75 -21.45 -4.01
N LYS A 146 -31.07 -21.34 -3.95
CA LYS A 146 -31.88 -21.99 -2.91
C LYS A 146 -31.80 -23.49 -3.21
N GLU A 147 -31.03 -24.24 -2.45
CA GLU A 147 -31.10 -25.70 -2.47
C GLU A 147 -32.51 -26.12 -2.06
N CYS A 148 -33.31 -26.61 -3.01
CA CYS A 148 -34.48 -27.41 -2.70
C CYS A 148 -34.00 -28.85 -2.47
N GLN A 149 -33.77 -29.24 -1.21
CA GLN A 149 -33.81 -30.66 -0.85
C GLN A 149 -35.28 -31.10 -0.76
N PRO A 150 -35.75 -32.09 -1.53
CA PRO A 150 -36.98 -32.77 -1.19
C PRO A 150 -36.75 -33.75 -0.03
N ALA A 151 -37.64 -33.64 0.94
CA ALA A 151 -37.73 -34.35 2.21
C ALA A 151 -37.43 -35.87 2.14
N LEU A 152 -36.60 -36.33 3.09
CA LEU A 152 -36.65 -37.68 3.61
C LEU A 152 -38.07 -38.00 4.09
N LYS A 153 -38.78 -38.89 3.40
CA LYS A 153 -39.91 -39.62 3.97
C LYS A 153 -39.39 -40.94 4.53
N ILE A 154 -39.29 -41.00 5.85
CA ILE A 154 -39.28 -42.26 6.60
C ILE A 154 -40.58 -42.24 7.40
N PHE A 155 -41.50 -43.18 7.12
CA PHE A 155 -42.43 -43.70 8.11
C PHE A 155 -42.76 -45.16 7.77
N HIS A 156 -42.90 -45.92 8.86
CA HIS A 156 -42.98 -47.38 9.05
C HIS A 156 -43.83 -48.20 8.07
#